data_AF-A0A444K529-F1
#
_entry.id   AF-A0A444K529-F1
#
_cell.length_a   1.000
_cell.length_b   1.000
_cell.length_c   1.000
_cell.angle_alpha   90.00
_cell.angle_beta   90.00
_cell.angle_gamma   90.00
#
_symmetry.space_group_name_H-M   'P 1'
#
loop_
_entity.id
_entity.type
_entity.pdbx_description
1 polymer ?
#
loop_
_entity_poly.entity_id
_entity_poly.type
_entity_poly.pdbx_seq_one_letter_code
_entity_poly.pdbx_strand_id
1 'polypeptide(L)'
;LAELNQLREAIQTTDIFFSSGRVVPGPEQTPVLDRLADQLKEFAENARKAGVTARFMLTGHSDTTGRETANASISAARAETVRALLNKRGVAPELLLVRGAGTFEPAVPENENSRTGNSTNRRVSVTVNLE
;
A
#
# COMPACT_ATOMS: atom_id res chain seq x y z
N LEU A 1 -13.09 -20.12 -3.45
CA LEU A 1 -12.35 -19.85 -2.19
C LEU A 1 -10.83 -19.90 -2.39
N ALA A 2 -10.27 -20.96 -2.99
CA ALA A 2 -8.82 -21.05 -3.26
C ALA A 2 -8.29 -19.90 -4.12
N GLU A 3 -8.97 -19.57 -5.23
CA GLU A 3 -8.60 -18.45 -6.11
C GLU A 3 -8.67 -17.09 -5.40
N LEU A 4 -9.70 -16.86 -4.58
CA LEU A 4 -9.84 -15.65 -3.77
C LEU A 4 -8.69 -15.51 -2.76
N ASN A 5 -8.26 -16.62 -2.16
CA ASN A 5 -7.11 -16.63 -1.24
C ASN A 5 -5.79 -16.32 -1.96
N GLN A 6 -5.57 -16.88 -3.16
CA GLN A 6 -4.39 -16.56 -3.96
C GLN A 6 -4.35 -15.08 -4.36
N LEU A 7 -5.48 -14.52 -4.80
CA LEU A 7 -5.58 -13.12 -5.14
C LEU A 7 -5.36 -12.21 -3.92
N ARG A 8 -5.90 -12.59 -2.76
CA ARG A 8 -5.63 -11.90 -1.49
C ARG A 8 -4.14 -11.88 -1.17
N GLU A 9 -3.45 -13.01 -1.29
CA GLU A 9 -2.02 -13.12 -1.02
C GLU A 9 -1.21 -12.25 -2.00
N ALA A 10 -1.55 -12.27 -3.29
CA ALA A 10 -0.89 -11.44 -4.30
C ALA A 10 -1.06 -9.94 -4.01
N ILE A 11 -2.26 -9.50 -3.58
CA ILE A 11 -2.50 -8.12 -3.16
C ILE A 11 -1.66 -7.77 -1.92
N GLN A 12 -1.66 -8.61 -0.89
CA GLN A 12 -1.02 -8.29 0.39
C GLN A 12 0.51 -8.37 0.36
N THR A 13 1.08 -9.05 -0.63
CA THR A 13 2.53 -9.08 -0.88
C THR A 13 3.00 -7.99 -1.84
N THR A 14 2.07 -7.19 -2.38
CA THR A 14 2.39 -6.06 -3.25
C THR A 14 2.60 -4.79 -2.43
N ASP A 15 3.80 -4.23 -2.51
CA ASP A 15 4.16 -2.94 -1.93
C ASP A 15 4.41 -1.90 -3.03
N ILE A 16 4.04 -0.65 -2.76
CA ILE A 16 4.39 0.51 -3.59
C ILE A 16 5.53 1.27 -2.91
N PHE A 17 6.66 1.41 -3.59
CA PHE A 17 7.88 2.00 -3.03
C PHE A 17 8.08 3.47 -3.37
N PHE A 18 8.83 4.17 -2.50
CA PHE A 18 9.09 5.60 -2.62
C PHE A 18 10.58 5.92 -2.45
N SER A 19 11.05 6.91 -3.21
CA SER A 19 12.34 7.55 -2.93
C SER A 19 12.29 8.36 -1.63
N SER A 20 13.46 8.63 -1.05
CA SER A 20 13.57 9.41 0.17
C SER A 20 12.94 10.80 0.01
N GLY A 21 12.19 11.24 1.02
CA GLY A 21 11.49 12.53 1.04
C GLY A 21 10.34 12.69 0.04
N ARG A 22 9.99 11.66 -0.76
CA ARG A 22 8.91 11.74 -1.75
C ARG A 22 7.59 11.15 -1.24
N VAL A 23 6.49 11.77 -1.65
CA VAL A 23 5.11 11.30 -1.44
C VAL A 23 4.46 10.76 -2.71
N VAL A 24 5.07 10.99 -3.88
CA VAL A 24 4.65 10.42 -5.17
C VAL A 24 5.63 9.30 -5.51
N PRO A 25 5.15 8.10 -5.87
CA PRO A 25 6.02 7.01 -6.28
C PRO A 25 6.67 7.33 -7.63
N GLY A 26 7.86 6.76 -7.88
CA GLY A 26 8.56 6.96 -9.14
C GLY A 26 7.84 6.28 -10.32
N PRO A 27 8.14 6.66 -11.57
CA PRO A 27 7.50 6.10 -12.76
C PRO A 27 7.64 4.58 -12.87
N GLU A 28 8.71 4.00 -12.32
CA GLU A 28 8.94 2.56 -12.22
C GLU A 28 7.86 1.80 -11.45
N GLN A 29 7.09 2.48 -10.58
CA GLN A 29 5.97 1.89 -9.85
C GLN A 29 4.67 1.88 -10.66
N THR A 30 4.62 2.52 -11.83
CA THR A 30 3.40 2.60 -12.65
C THR A 30 2.85 1.21 -13.01
N PRO A 31 3.66 0.25 -13.51
CA PRO A 31 3.15 -1.09 -13.83
C PRO A 31 2.68 -1.86 -12.59
N VAL A 32 3.26 -1.58 -11.42
CA VAL A 32 2.85 -2.19 -10.15
C VAL A 32 1.49 -1.65 -9.72
N LEU A 33 1.27 -0.34 -9.82
CA LEU A 33 -0.02 0.31 -9.54
C LEU A 33 -1.12 -0.17 -10.50
N ASP A 34 -0.80 -0.34 -11.78
CA ASP A 34 -1.74 -0.84 -12.78
C ASP A 34 -2.20 -2.27 -12.43
N ARG A 35 -1.24 -3.16 -12.18
CA ARG A 35 -1.52 -4.55 -11.76
C ARG A 35 -2.31 -4.61 -10.45
N LEU A 36 -1.90 -3.83 -9.46
CA LEU A 36 -2.57 -3.78 -8.16
C LEU A 36 -4.02 -3.32 -8.35
N ALA A 37 -4.27 -2.28 -9.14
CA ALA A 37 -5.63 -1.82 -9.40
C ALA A 37 -6.50 -2.91 -10.04
N ASP A 38 -5.97 -3.66 -11.01
CA ASP A 38 -6.69 -4.78 -11.63
C ASP A 38 -7.01 -5.88 -10.61
N GLN A 39 -6.05 -6.26 -9.78
CA GLN A 39 -6.24 -7.24 -8.71
C GLN A 39 -7.28 -6.80 -7.67
N LEU A 40 -7.28 -5.53 -7.26
CA LEU A 40 -8.25 -4.99 -6.31
C LEU A 40 -9.68 -5.02 -6.88
N LYS A 41 -9.85 -4.65 -8.16
CA LYS A 41 -11.15 -4.71 -8.85
C LYS A 41 -11.67 -6.14 -8.95
N GLU A 42 -10.81 -7.07 -9.38
CA GLU A 42 -11.15 -8.48 -9.49
C GLU A 42 -11.53 -9.07 -8.12
N PHE A 43 -10.75 -8.75 -7.07
CA PHE A 43 -11.02 -9.22 -5.72
C PHE A 43 -12.37 -8.70 -5.20
N ALA A 44 -12.64 -7.40 -5.38
CA ALA A 44 -13.90 -6.80 -4.97
C ALA A 44 -15.10 -7.41 -5.72
N GLU A 45 -14.97 -7.66 -7.02
CA GLU A 45 -16.02 -8.31 -7.80
C GLU A 45 -16.30 -9.74 -7.31
N ASN A 46 -15.25 -10.53 -7.07
CA ASN A 46 -15.36 -11.91 -6.61
C ASN A 46 -15.90 -12.00 -5.18
N ALA A 47 -15.47 -11.10 -4.29
CA ALA A 47 -16.02 -10.97 -2.93
C ALA A 47 -17.52 -10.67 -2.97
N ARG A 48 -17.93 -9.70 -3.80
CA ARG A 48 -19.35 -9.36 -3.99
C ARG A 48 -20.17 -10.53 -4.51
N LYS A 49 -19.65 -11.29 -5.50
CA LYS A 49 -20.30 -12.51 -6.00
C LYS A 49 -20.47 -13.58 -4.91
N ALA A 50 -19.56 -13.62 -3.95
CA ALA A 50 -19.62 -14.49 -2.78
C ALA A 50 -20.48 -13.92 -1.64
N GLY A 51 -21.11 -12.76 -1.80
CA GLY A 51 -21.99 -12.14 -0.81
C GLY A 51 -21.29 -11.42 0.34
N VAL A 52 -19.98 -11.11 0.20
CA VAL A 52 -19.20 -10.38 1.20
C VAL A 52 -18.64 -9.09 0.62
N THR A 53 -18.39 -8.08 1.47
CA THR A 53 -17.81 -6.81 1.03
C THR A 53 -16.32 -6.78 1.33
N ALA A 54 -15.50 -6.45 0.33
CA ALA A 54 -14.06 -6.29 0.51
C ALA A 54 -13.68 -4.82 0.74
N ARG A 55 -12.85 -4.57 1.74
CA ARG A 55 -12.15 -3.28 1.94
C ARG A 55 -10.65 -3.48 1.94
N PHE A 56 -9.94 -2.48 1.45
CA PHE A 56 -8.49 -2.48 1.30
C PHE A 56 -7.89 -1.37 2.16
N MET A 57 -7.11 -1.75 3.17
CA MET A 57 -6.36 -0.81 4.00
C MET A 57 -5.00 -0.55 3.36
N LEU A 58 -4.77 0.69 2.94
CA LEU A 58 -3.50 1.19 2.46
C LEU A 58 -2.73 1.79 3.64
N THR A 59 -1.66 1.13 4.09
CA THR A 59 -0.83 1.61 5.19
C THR A 59 0.45 2.19 4.63
N GLY A 60 0.68 3.48 4.84
CA GLY A 60 1.94 4.12 4.48
C GLY A 60 2.98 3.97 5.58
N HIS A 61 4.23 3.81 5.18
CA HIS A 61 5.39 3.62 6.05
C HIS A 61 6.52 4.60 5.68
N SER A 62 7.37 4.90 6.64
CA SER A 62 8.61 5.67 6.44
C SER A 62 9.80 4.89 6.98
N ASP A 63 11.00 5.26 6.52
CA ASP A 63 12.22 4.91 7.24
C ASP A 63 12.42 5.84 8.44
N THR A 64 13.44 5.57 9.25
CA THR A 64 13.76 6.33 10.47
C THR A 64 14.49 7.65 10.22
N THR A 65 14.70 8.05 8.96
CA THR A 65 15.43 9.28 8.63
C THR A 65 14.56 10.50 8.94
N GLY A 66 15.05 11.37 9.84
CA GLY A 66 14.39 12.63 10.17
C GLY A 66 13.52 12.55 11.42
N ARG A 67 12.64 13.56 11.61
CA ARG A 67 11.81 13.67 12.81
C ARG A 67 10.59 12.76 12.71
N GLU A 68 10.23 12.13 13.83
CA GLU A 68 9.05 11.26 13.94
C GLU A 68 7.75 11.90 13.43
N THR A 69 7.50 13.17 13.77
CA THR A 69 6.32 13.92 13.28
C THR A 69 6.31 14.10 11.75
N ALA A 70 7.48 14.25 11.14
CA ALA A 70 7.61 14.30 9.68
C ALA A 70 7.38 12.91 9.06
N ASN A 71 7.84 11.86 9.72
CA ASN A 71 7.64 10.47 9.32
C ASN A 71 6.16 10.04 9.41
N ALA A 72 5.46 10.42 10.47
CA ALA A 72 4.01 10.26 10.57
C ALA A 72 3.29 10.98 9.41
N SER A 73 3.66 12.23 9.14
CA SER A 73 3.04 13.03 8.07
C SER A 73 3.29 12.45 6.67
N ILE A 74 4.54 12.10 6.34
CA ILE A 74 4.89 11.59 5.01
C ILE A 74 4.28 10.20 4.76
N SER A 75 4.21 9.36 5.78
CA SER A 75 3.60 8.03 5.66
C SER A 75 2.11 8.12 5.35
N ALA A 76 1.35 8.98 6.05
CA ALA A 76 -0.06 9.24 5.74
C ALA A 76 -0.25 9.83 4.34
N ALA A 77 0.59 10.80 3.94
CA ALA A 77 0.53 11.42 2.61
C ALA A 77 0.80 10.42 1.48
N ARG A 78 1.69 9.44 1.68
CA ARG A 78 1.94 8.36 0.73
C ARG A 78 0.72 7.46 0.55
N ALA A 79 0.08 7.04 1.65
CA ALA A 79 -1.12 6.22 1.60
C ALA A 79 -2.25 6.93 0.83
N GLU A 80 -2.46 8.22 1.11
CA GLU A 80 -3.42 9.04 0.37
C GLU A 80 -3.08 9.19 -1.12
N THR A 81 -1.79 9.34 -1.44
CA THR A 81 -1.34 9.42 -2.84
C THR A 81 -1.63 8.11 -3.58
N VAL A 82 -1.34 6.96 -2.97
CA VAL A 82 -1.66 5.66 -3.57
C VAL A 82 -3.16 5.47 -3.73
N ARG A 83 -3.97 5.88 -2.74
CA ARG A 83 -5.44 5.88 -2.85
C ARG A 83 -5.90 6.66 -4.08
N ALA A 84 -5.41 7.89 -4.27
CA ALA A 84 -5.76 8.72 -5.42
C ALA A 84 -5.32 8.08 -6.75
N LEU A 85 -4.13 7.47 -6.78
CA LEU A 85 -3.60 6.80 -7.97
C LEU A 85 -4.38 5.53 -8.34
N LEU A 86 -4.87 4.77 -7.35
CA LEU A 86 -5.73 3.60 -7.56
C LEU A 86 -7.15 4.00 -7.97
N ASN A 87 -7.69 5.05 -7.39
CA ASN A 87 -8.98 5.61 -7.80
C ASN A 87 -8.96 6.05 -9.27
N LYS A 88 -7.88 6.72 -9.70
CA LYS A 88 -7.67 7.09 -11.12
C LYS A 88 -7.63 5.85 -12.05
N ARG A 89 -7.32 4.66 -11.53
CA ARG A 89 -7.31 3.37 -12.25
C ARG A 89 -8.64 2.61 -12.14
N GLY A 90 -9.67 3.24 -11.58
CA GLY A 90 -11.02 2.70 -11.49
C GLY A 90 -11.30 1.85 -10.26
N VAL A 91 -10.40 1.83 -9.26
CA VAL A 91 -10.73 1.20 -7.97
C VAL A 91 -11.68 2.11 -7.21
N ALA A 92 -12.82 1.59 -6.79
CA ALA A 92 -13.85 2.39 -6.15
C ALA A 92 -13.35 2.98 -4.81
N PRO A 93 -13.41 4.31 -4.62
CA PRO A 93 -12.75 4.98 -3.50
C PRO A 93 -13.30 4.58 -2.13
N GLU A 94 -14.57 4.17 -2.05
CA GLU A 94 -15.22 3.68 -0.84
C GLU A 94 -14.67 2.35 -0.32
N LEU A 95 -13.99 1.59 -1.19
CA LEU A 95 -13.31 0.34 -0.82
C LEU A 95 -11.90 0.59 -0.27
N LEU A 96 -11.36 1.80 -0.45
CA LEU A 96 -9.98 2.15 -0.08
C LEU A 96 -9.95 2.95 1.22
N LEU A 97 -9.33 2.37 2.25
CA LEU A 97 -9.03 3.02 3.52
C LEU A 97 -7.54 3.36 3.58
N VAL A 98 -7.17 4.37 4.37
CA VAL A 98 -5.77 4.79 4.50
C VAL A 98 -5.39 4.99 5.96
N ARG A 99 -4.12 4.72 6.28
CA ARG A 99 -3.47 5.22 7.51
C ARG A 99 -1.97 5.41 7.30
N GLY A 100 -1.35 6.23 8.15
CA GLY A 100 0.10 6.31 8.27
C GLY A 100 0.58 5.54 9.49
N ALA A 101 1.54 4.64 9.31
CA ALA A 101 2.23 3.92 10.39
C ALA A 101 3.53 4.62 10.82
N GLY A 102 3.98 5.66 10.12
CA GLY A 102 5.29 6.27 10.35
C GLY A 102 6.40 5.22 10.30
N THR A 103 7.22 5.18 11.36
CA THR A 103 8.32 4.23 11.54
C THR A 103 7.95 3.01 12.38
N PHE A 104 6.69 2.89 12.82
CA PHE A 104 6.30 1.92 13.85
C PHE A 104 6.03 0.50 13.33
N GLU A 105 5.91 0.33 12.01
CA GLU A 105 5.65 -0.98 11.36
C GLU A 105 6.65 -1.28 10.24
N PRO A 106 7.95 -1.39 10.56
CA PRO A 106 8.98 -1.64 9.56
C PRO A 106 8.79 -3.04 8.92
N ALA A 107 9.00 -3.14 7.61
CA ALA A 107 9.03 -4.45 6.93
C ALA A 107 10.32 -5.20 7.22
N VAL A 108 11.42 -4.45 7.37
CA VAL A 108 12.74 -4.98 7.72
C VAL A 108 13.32 -4.15 8.85
N PRO A 109 14.09 -4.77 9.77
CA PRO A 109 14.81 -4.03 10.79
C PRO A 109 15.65 -2.91 10.17
N GLU A 110 15.55 -1.72 10.74
CA GLU A 110 16.38 -0.59 10.34
C GLU A 110 17.83 -0.88 10.71
N ASN A 111 18.74 -0.65 9.77
CA ASN A 111 20.17 -0.71 10.01
C ASN A 111 20.79 0.57 9.44
N GLU A 112 21.42 1.36 10.32
CA GLU A 112 22.00 2.66 9.96
C GLU A 112 23.00 2.59 8.78
N ASN A 113 23.52 1.39 8.47
CA ASN A 113 24.48 1.15 7.40
C ASN A 113 23.92 0.53 6.11
N SER A 114 22.62 0.17 6.01
CA SER A 114 22.08 -0.38 4.76
C SER A 114 21.13 0.57 4.06
N ARG A 115 21.61 1.14 2.96
CA ARG A 115 20.78 1.87 1.98
C ARG A 115 19.59 1.05 1.48
N THR A 116 19.71 -0.29 1.47
CA THR A 116 18.68 -1.22 1.00
C THR A 116 17.55 -1.39 2.02
N GLY A 117 17.84 -1.40 3.33
CA GLY A 117 16.82 -1.53 4.38
C GLY A 117 15.87 -0.33 4.40
N ASN A 118 16.45 0.88 4.34
CA ASN A 118 15.68 2.12 4.36
C ASN A 118 14.75 2.25 3.14
N SER A 119 15.15 1.76 1.97
CA SER A 119 14.26 1.77 0.79
C SER A 119 13.04 0.88 0.94
N THR A 120 13.18 -0.26 1.60
CA THR A 120 12.08 -1.19 1.82
C THR A 120 11.05 -0.63 2.80
N ASN A 121 11.46 0.17 3.78
CA ASN A 121 10.54 0.78 4.74
C ASN A 121 9.80 2.01 4.19
N ARG A 122 10.28 2.64 3.11
CA ARG A 122 9.54 3.69 2.39
C ARG A 122 8.54 3.08 1.42
N ARG A 123 7.43 2.59 1.94
CA ARG A 123 6.42 1.88 1.16
C ARG A 123 4.98 2.24 1.54
N VAL A 124 4.04 1.83 0.69
CA VAL A 124 2.64 1.62 1.05
C VAL A 124 2.33 0.14 0.87
N SER A 125 1.85 -0.49 1.93
CA SER A 125 1.41 -1.89 1.92
C SER A 125 -0.12 -1.97 1.89
N VAL A 126 -0.66 -3.11 1.44
CA VAL A 126 -2.11 -3.33 1.33
C VAL A 126 -2.55 -4.49 2.22
N THR A 127 -3.65 -4.31 2.95
CA THR A 127 -4.32 -5.41 3.68
C THR A 127 -5.76 -5.53 3.23
N VAL A 128 -6.23 -6.77 3.09
CA VAL A 128 -7.58 -7.08 2.66
C VAL A 128 -8.43 -7.46 3.87
N ASN A 129 -9.54 -6.75 4.06
CA ASN A 129 -10.56 -7.01 5.07
C ASN A 129 -11.86 -7.42 4.38
N LEU A 130 -12.51 -8.48 4.88
CA LEU A 130 -13.82 -8.93 4.42
C LEU A 130 -14.84 -8.62 5.52
N GLU A 131 -15.93 -7.95 5.13
CA GLU A 131 -17.10 -7.64 5.94
C GLU A 131 -18.30 -8.49 5.53
#